data_AF-A0A2U0TS49-F1
#
_entry.id   AF-A0A2U0TS49-F1
#
_cell.length_a   1.000
_cell.length_b   1.000
_cell.length_c   1.000
_cell.angle_alpha   90.00
_cell.angle_beta   90.00
_cell.angle_gamma   90.00
#
_symmetry.space_group_name_H-M   'P 1'
#
loop_
_entity.id
_entity.type
_entity.pdbx_description
1 polymer ?
#
loop_
_entity_poly.entity_id
_entity_poly.type
_entity_poly.pdbx_seq_one_letter_code
_entity_poly.pdbx_strand_id
1 'polypeptide(L)'
;MFPLKKYLSIIAFLFLLSCQSEMDQQDYNKQETVTNVSPLISNLQRVAMVKTVQDNVIDKSSYCTIKPPYTVVVNNEKIAINTAADYQKVVDNINANSYDDDIVKIDFPVTMIYYNYYEKNIPDEANFNSLIDYWNHYPDLLSKINGLNINYPITINIYNSANQVASSVSIVSDQAFFNFIKNLNASQYISLSYPISIVDYSNQTKSITNNLDFENAIKYAIDYCPENNLVTLDFVGTITNGAWAIPYFFDDSEKTSFYSGYSFVFKSDKSVVATKGTLSETGQWESTIQNGDRELQLNFSSELLSKLNKNWELFEFNNSKVRLRDVGTSTNYLYFEKQ
;
A
#
# COMPACT_ATOMS: atom_id res chain seq x y z
N MET A 1 -44.61 -69.06 1.03
CA MET A 1 -43.25 -68.83 1.58
C MET A 1 -42.39 -68.22 0.49
N PHE A 2 -42.40 -66.88 0.38
CA PHE A 2 -41.57 -66.13 -0.55
C PHE A 2 -40.16 -65.93 0.03
N PRO A 3 -39.08 -66.00 -0.78
CA PRO A 3 -37.73 -66.03 -0.25
C PRO A 3 -37.28 -64.62 0.15
N LEU A 4 -37.50 -64.28 1.42
CA LEU A 4 -37.09 -63.01 2.04
C LEU A 4 -35.57 -62.74 1.96
N LYS A 5 -34.76 -63.78 1.68
CA LYS A 5 -33.29 -63.68 1.61
C LYS A 5 -32.74 -62.98 0.36
N LYS A 6 -33.51 -62.83 -0.72
CA LYS A 6 -33.03 -62.13 -1.94
C LYS A 6 -33.19 -60.61 -1.90
N TYR A 7 -34.05 -60.09 -1.02
CA TYR A 7 -34.31 -58.65 -0.90
C TYR A 7 -33.43 -57.96 0.16
N LEU A 8 -32.87 -58.71 1.11
CA LEU A 8 -31.95 -58.16 2.11
C LEU A 8 -30.63 -57.65 1.49
N SER A 9 -30.20 -58.23 0.36
CA SER A 9 -28.97 -57.83 -0.33
C SER A 9 -29.14 -56.58 -1.20
N ILE A 10 -30.37 -56.20 -1.55
CA ILE A 10 -30.67 -55.00 -2.35
C ILE A 10 -30.81 -53.77 -1.45
N ILE A 11 -31.31 -53.95 -0.22
CA ILE A 11 -31.41 -52.86 0.77
C ILE A 11 -30.02 -52.43 1.27
N ALA A 12 -29.05 -53.34 1.35
CA ALA A 12 -27.67 -53.01 1.71
C ALA A 12 -26.91 -52.20 0.63
N PHE A 13 -27.36 -52.23 -0.63
CA PHE A 13 -26.71 -51.50 -1.73
C PHE A 13 -27.27 -50.08 -1.91
N LEU A 14 -28.45 -49.79 -1.37
CA LEU A 14 -29.08 -48.46 -1.41
C LEU A 14 -28.50 -47.48 -0.37
N PHE A 15 -27.71 -47.95 0.59
CA PHE A 15 -27.00 -47.10 1.56
C PHE A 15 -25.62 -46.61 1.11
N LEU A 16 -25.15 -47.01 -0.09
CA LEU A 16 -23.86 -46.57 -0.65
C LEU A 16 -24.00 -45.49 -1.74
N LEU A 17 -25.21 -44.99 -1.99
CA LEU A 17 -25.49 -43.92 -2.96
C LEU A 17 -25.83 -42.57 -2.33
N SER A 18 -25.64 -42.42 -1.00
CA SER A 18 -25.52 -41.09 -0.43
C SER A 18 -24.15 -40.52 -0.78
N CYS A 19 -23.97 -40.09 -2.03
CA CYS A 19 -23.08 -38.96 -2.27
C CYS A 19 -23.64 -37.83 -1.40
N GLN A 20 -22.92 -37.48 -0.34
CA GLN A 20 -23.14 -36.23 0.36
C GLN A 20 -23.22 -35.13 -0.71
N SER A 21 -24.39 -34.52 -0.86
CA SER A 21 -24.46 -33.17 -1.40
C SER A 21 -24.11 -32.21 -0.26
N GLU A 22 -22.90 -32.33 0.28
CA GLU A 22 -22.28 -31.25 1.03
C GLU A 22 -21.56 -30.37 0.00
N MET A 23 -22.37 -29.71 -0.84
CA MET A 23 -21.99 -28.38 -1.26
C MET A 23 -22.33 -27.49 -0.07
N ASP A 24 -21.41 -27.41 0.88
CA ASP A 24 -21.24 -26.13 1.56
C ASP A 24 -20.94 -25.13 0.43
N GLN A 25 -21.97 -24.43 -0.02
CA GLN A 25 -21.76 -23.08 -0.48
C GLN A 25 -21.19 -22.36 0.74
N GLN A 26 -19.88 -22.41 0.90
CA GLN A 26 -19.18 -21.36 1.59
C GLN A 26 -19.66 -20.10 0.88
N ASP A 27 -20.46 -19.31 1.60
CA ASP A 27 -20.68 -17.91 1.29
C ASP A 27 -19.28 -17.31 1.29
N TYR A 28 -18.62 -17.34 0.12
CA TYR A 28 -17.39 -16.63 -0.11
C TYR A 28 -17.77 -15.17 0.04
N ASN A 29 -17.56 -14.65 1.24
CA ASN A 29 -17.75 -13.25 1.49
C ASN A 29 -16.67 -12.53 0.68
N LYS A 30 -17.02 -12.14 -0.56
CA LYS A 30 -16.11 -11.51 -1.52
C LYS A 30 -15.47 -10.24 -0.95
N GLN A 31 -16.03 -9.68 0.12
CA GLN A 31 -15.50 -8.54 0.86
C GLN A 31 -14.23 -8.85 1.66
N GLU A 32 -13.98 -10.11 2.06
CA GLU A 32 -12.84 -10.46 2.92
C GLU A 32 -11.68 -11.13 2.18
N THR A 33 -11.96 -11.80 1.06
CA THR A 33 -10.91 -12.45 0.25
C THR A 33 -10.21 -11.45 -0.65
N VAL A 34 -8.89 -11.41 -0.58
CA VAL A 34 -8.04 -10.50 -1.35
C VAL A 34 -6.93 -11.27 -2.09
N THR A 35 -6.33 -10.62 -3.08
CA THR A 35 -5.30 -11.19 -3.94
C THR A 35 -4.06 -10.29 -3.95
N ASN A 36 -2.99 -10.73 -4.60
CA ASN A 36 -1.75 -9.95 -4.73
C ASN A 36 -1.91 -8.62 -5.49
N VAL A 37 -3.00 -8.42 -6.23
CA VAL A 37 -3.30 -7.16 -6.94
C VAL A 37 -4.30 -6.28 -6.18
N SER A 38 -4.84 -6.75 -5.05
CA SER A 38 -5.80 -5.98 -4.26
C SER A 38 -5.14 -4.74 -3.62
N PRO A 39 -5.77 -3.55 -3.69
CA PRO A 39 -5.33 -2.33 -3.02
C PRO A 39 -4.90 -2.50 -1.57
N LEU A 40 -5.72 -3.17 -0.76
CA LEU A 40 -5.41 -3.47 0.63
C LEU A 40 -4.07 -4.21 0.77
N ILE A 41 -3.79 -5.21 -0.07
CA ILE A 41 -2.55 -5.99 0.01
C ILE A 41 -1.32 -5.15 -0.32
N SER A 42 -1.42 -4.27 -1.33
CA SER A 42 -0.35 -3.30 -1.62
C SER A 42 -0.11 -2.36 -0.43
N ASN A 43 -1.18 -1.89 0.23
CA ASN A 43 -1.05 -1.00 1.38
C ASN A 43 -0.50 -1.73 2.61
N LEU A 44 -0.93 -2.96 2.90
CA LEU A 44 -0.40 -3.77 4.00
C LEU A 44 1.07 -4.09 3.81
N GLN A 45 1.52 -4.35 2.58
CA GLN A 45 2.94 -4.50 2.29
C GLN A 45 3.71 -3.23 2.66
N ARG A 46 3.16 -2.05 2.34
CA ARG A 46 3.76 -0.75 2.68
C ARG A 46 3.73 -0.45 4.18
N VAL A 47 2.68 -0.85 4.90
CA VAL A 47 2.66 -0.80 6.37
C VAL A 47 3.81 -1.63 6.93
N ALA A 48 4.07 -2.82 6.36
CA ALA A 48 5.12 -3.73 6.78
C ALA A 48 6.52 -3.40 6.22
N MET A 49 6.73 -2.30 5.50
CA MET A 49 8.07 -1.90 5.03
C MET A 49 8.99 -1.45 6.17
N VAL A 50 10.30 -1.41 5.93
CA VAL A 50 11.26 -0.80 6.85
C VAL A 50 10.95 0.69 6.99
N LYS A 51 11.01 1.18 8.23
CA LYS A 51 10.88 2.61 8.52
C LYS A 51 12.18 3.33 8.17
N THR A 52 12.12 4.18 7.15
CA THR A 52 13.30 4.80 6.52
C THR A 52 13.41 6.29 6.78
N VAL A 53 12.33 6.96 7.14
CA VAL A 53 12.28 8.43 7.20
C VAL A 53 12.89 9.06 8.46
N GLN A 54 13.25 8.25 9.46
CA GLN A 54 13.65 8.76 10.78
C GLN A 54 15.05 9.36 10.81
N ASP A 55 15.95 8.89 9.96
CA ASP A 55 17.32 9.39 9.82
C ASP A 55 17.49 10.32 8.61
N ASN A 56 16.39 10.85 8.05
CA ASN A 56 16.46 11.83 6.95
C ASN A 56 17.31 13.08 7.29
N VAL A 57 17.45 13.43 8.58
CA VAL A 57 18.36 14.50 9.04
C VAL A 57 19.83 14.16 8.78
N ILE A 58 20.17 12.88 8.69
CA ILE A 58 21.52 12.36 8.43
C ILE A 58 21.67 12.00 6.96
N ASP A 59 20.81 11.14 6.43
CA ASP A 59 21.01 10.48 5.14
C ASP A 59 20.28 11.16 3.96
N LYS A 60 19.33 12.06 4.28
CA LYS A 60 18.50 12.79 3.32
C LYS A 60 17.69 11.90 2.37
N SER A 61 17.34 10.67 2.75
CA SER A 61 16.63 9.72 1.89
C SER A 61 15.48 9.00 2.58
N SER A 62 14.27 9.16 2.04
CA SER A 62 13.10 8.41 2.50
C SER A 62 13.05 6.94 2.04
N TYR A 63 14.05 6.44 1.28
CA TYR A 63 14.04 5.10 0.67
C TYR A 63 14.91 4.07 1.38
N CYS A 64 15.79 4.52 2.25
CA CYS A 64 16.72 3.70 3.01
C CYS A 64 16.97 4.33 4.38
N THR A 65 17.68 3.61 5.24
CA THR A 65 18.11 4.09 6.56
C THR A 65 19.44 3.45 6.91
N ILE A 66 20.27 4.10 7.72
CA ILE A 66 21.53 3.55 8.19
C ILE A 66 21.26 2.63 9.39
N LYS A 67 21.71 1.38 9.31
CA LYS A 67 21.62 0.38 10.40
C LYS A 67 22.46 0.82 11.60
N PRO A 68 21.86 1.09 12.78
CA PRO A 68 22.62 1.34 14.00
C PRO A 68 23.42 0.10 14.44
N PRO A 69 24.57 0.25 15.11
CA PRO A 69 25.18 1.53 15.50
C PRO A 69 26.11 2.13 14.42
N TYR A 70 26.18 3.45 14.37
CA TYR A 70 27.15 4.21 13.57
C TYR A 70 27.47 5.56 14.21
N THR A 71 28.41 6.31 13.65
CA THR A 71 28.79 7.64 14.15
C THR A 71 28.64 8.68 13.05
N VAL A 72 28.22 9.88 13.42
CA VAL A 72 28.23 11.05 12.53
C VAL A 72 29.07 12.16 13.15
N VAL A 73 29.58 13.06 12.32
CA VAL A 73 30.21 14.31 12.73
C VAL A 73 29.32 15.46 12.28
N VAL A 74 28.93 16.31 13.22
CA VAL A 74 28.12 17.52 12.98
C VAL A 74 28.75 18.65 13.76
N ASN A 75 29.02 19.79 13.12
CA ASN A 75 29.64 20.96 13.75
C ASN A 75 30.90 20.62 14.58
N ASN A 76 31.74 19.73 14.03
CA ASN A 76 32.96 19.16 14.62
C ASN A 76 32.74 18.28 15.88
N GLU A 77 31.51 18.00 16.26
CA GLU A 77 31.14 17.08 17.33
C GLU A 77 30.88 15.67 16.77
N LYS A 78 31.42 14.64 17.43
CA LYS A 78 31.16 13.23 17.11
C LYS A 78 29.94 12.75 17.90
N ILE A 79 28.91 12.32 17.19
CA ILE A 79 27.64 11.84 17.77
C ILE A 79 27.48 10.36 17.43
N ALA A 80 27.41 9.52 18.47
CA ALA A 80 27.12 8.09 18.32
C ALA A 80 25.62 7.85 18.22
N ILE A 81 25.21 7.09 17.20
CA ILE A 81 23.82 6.72 16.92
C ILE A 81 23.67 5.23 17.18
N ASN A 82 22.98 4.87 18.26
CA ASN A 82 22.72 3.48 18.64
C ASN A 82 21.26 3.10 18.48
N THR A 83 20.36 4.08 18.60
CA THR A 83 18.91 3.91 18.53
C THR A 83 18.27 5.10 17.83
N ALA A 84 16.99 4.97 17.45
CA ALA A 84 16.23 6.06 16.85
C ALA A 84 16.11 7.30 17.76
N ALA A 85 16.26 7.15 19.09
CA ALA A 85 16.25 8.29 20.01
C ALA A 85 17.49 9.18 19.86
N ASP A 86 18.59 8.65 19.32
CA ASP A 86 19.83 9.40 19.15
C ASP A 86 19.78 10.39 17.98
N TYR A 87 18.81 10.27 17.06
CA TYR A 87 18.60 11.24 15.97
C TYR A 87 18.29 12.65 16.52
N GLN A 88 17.67 12.75 17.69
CA GLN A 88 17.42 14.04 18.33
C GLN A 88 18.72 14.76 18.69
N LYS A 89 19.81 14.05 19.02
CA LYS A 89 21.11 14.66 19.32
C LYS A 89 21.69 15.37 18.09
N VAL A 90 21.48 14.80 16.91
CA VAL A 90 21.89 15.42 15.63
C VAL A 90 21.09 16.69 15.40
N VAL A 91 19.76 16.62 15.56
CA VAL A 91 18.88 17.80 15.42
C VAL A 91 19.23 18.89 16.43
N ASP A 92 19.52 18.53 17.69
CA ASP A 92 19.89 19.49 18.74
C ASP A 92 21.24 20.16 18.44
N ASN A 93 22.22 19.41 17.92
CA ASN A 93 23.52 19.96 17.54
C ASN A 93 23.43 20.89 16.33
N ILE A 94 22.58 20.57 15.33
CA ILE A 94 22.25 21.45 14.20
C ILE A 94 21.61 22.75 14.71
N ASN A 95 20.61 22.65 15.57
CA ASN A 95 19.87 23.82 16.06
C ASN A 95 20.63 24.63 17.14
N ALA A 96 21.81 24.20 17.56
CA ALA A 96 22.58 24.87 18.61
C ALA A 96 23.06 26.26 18.17
N ASN A 97 23.19 26.48 16.86
CA ASN A 97 23.58 27.74 16.26
C ASN A 97 22.82 27.92 14.95
N SER A 98 22.42 29.15 14.65
CA SER A 98 21.60 29.47 13.46
C SER A 98 22.43 30.13 12.35
N TYR A 99 23.74 30.25 12.53
CA TYR A 99 24.64 31.03 11.68
C TYR A 99 25.82 30.21 11.13
N ASP A 100 25.94 28.95 11.50
CA ASP A 100 26.86 27.98 10.94
C ASP A 100 26.26 27.21 9.76
N ASP A 101 27.15 26.60 8.99
CA ASP A 101 26.78 25.68 7.92
C ASP A 101 26.70 24.27 8.50
N ASP A 102 25.48 23.80 8.74
CA ASP A 102 25.24 22.46 9.26
C ASP A 102 25.54 21.38 8.21
N ILE A 103 26.68 20.72 8.37
CA ILE A 103 27.10 19.61 7.51
C ILE A 103 27.19 18.34 8.36
N VAL A 104 26.26 17.41 8.14
CA VAL A 104 26.29 16.08 8.73
C VAL A 104 27.19 15.17 7.89
N LYS A 105 28.24 14.63 8.50
CA LYS A 105 29.17 13.68 7.86
C LYS A 105 29.04 12.31 8.52
N ILE A 106 28.86 11.27 7.72
CA ILE A 106 28.79 9.88 8.19
C ILE A 106 30.21 9.33 8.35
N ASP A 107 30.49 8.67 9.48
CA ASP A 107 31.75 7.93 9.69
C ASP A 107 31.60 6.53 9.08
N PHE A 108 32.30 6.28 7.98
CA PHE A 108 32.22 5.04 7.20
C PHE A 108 33.22 3.98 7.71
N PRO A 109 32.95 2.68 7.51
CA PRO A 109 31.84 2.09 6.75
C PRO A 109 30.53 2.05 7.54
N VAL A 110 29.40 2.03 6.82
CA VAL A 110 28.06 1.81 7.39
C VAL A 110 27.28 0.76 6.61
N THR A 111 26.21 0.22 7.18
CA THR A 111 25.27 -0.65 6.47
C THR A 111 23.94 0.08 6.26
N MET A 112 23.49 0.18 5.02
CA MET A 112 22.15 0.69 4.70
C MET A 112 21.13 -0.43 4.74
N ILE A 113 19.93 -0.14 5.22
CA ILE A 113 18.74 -0.98 5.11
C ILE A 113 17.76 -0.27 4.20
N TYR A 114 17.29 -0.94 3.14
CA TYR A 114 16.30 -0.37 2.23
C TYR A 114 14.88 -0.64 2.73
N TYR A 115 13.88 0.06 2.16
CA TYR A 115 12.46 -0.15 2.47
C TYR A 115 12.00 -1.63 2.42
N ASN A 116 12.69 -2.46 1.64
CA ASN A 116 12.39 -3.87 1.41
C ASN A 116 13.26 -4.85 2.23
N TYR A 117 13.90 -4.40 3.31
CA TYR A 117 14.79 -5.18 4.18
C TYR A 117 16.11 -5.64 3.55
N TYR A 118 16.44 -5.19 2.34
CA TYR A 118 17.76 -5.46 1.77
C TYR A 118 18.82 -4.65 2.52
N GLU A 119 19.90 -5.32 2.94
CA GLU A 119 21.04 -4.68 3.57
C GLU A 119 22.21 -4.52 2.58
N LYS A 120 22.82 -3.34 2.57
CA LYS A 120 23.98 -3.04 1.72
C LYS A 120 25.10 -2.39 2.53
N ASN A 121 26.29 -2.97 2.49
CA ASN A 121 27.49 -2.34 3.03
C ASN A 121 27.92 -1.15 2.16
N ILE A 122 28.18 -0.01 2.79
CA ILE A 122 28.65 1.24 2.16
C ILE A 122 30.03 1.58 2.76
N PRO A 123 31.11 1.39 1.98
CA PRO A 123 32.47 1.51 2.52
C PRO A 123 32.95 2.96 2.68
N ASP A 124 32.37 3.90 1.94
CA ASP A 124 32.81 5.29 1.88
C ASP A 124 31.70 6.24 1.37
N GLU A 125 31.98 7.53 1.44
CA GLU A 125 31.08 8.62 1.03
C GLU A 125 30.74 8.60 -0.46
N ALA A 126 31.66 8.16 -1.33
CA ALA A 126 31.41 8.10 -2.77
C ALA A 126 30.35 7.04 -3.12
N ASN A 127 30.41 5.89 -2.45
CA ASN A 127 29.40 4.84 -2.57
C ASN A 127 28.05 5.26 -1.98
N PHE A 128 28.05 6.04 -0.90
CA PHE A 128 26.85 6.63 -0.32
C PHE A 128 26.19 7.61 -1.31
N ASN A 129 26.93 8.59 -1.83
CA ASN A 129 26.42 9.57 -2.79
C ASN A 129 25.85 8.90 -4.05
N SER A 130 26.54 7.89 -4.58
CA SER A 130 26.04 7.11 -5.73
C SER A 130 24.70 6.40 -5.44
N LEU A 131 24.50 5.95 -4.20
CA LEU A 131 23.24 5.34 -3.76
C LEU A 131 22.11 6.37 -3.67
N ILE A 132 22.39 7.53 -3.07
CA ILE A 132 21.41 8.61 -2.92
C ILE A 132 21.00 9.16 -4.30
N ASP A 133 21.97 9.38 -5.18
CA ASP A 133 21.71 9.80 -6.56
C ASP A 133 20.83 8.80 -7.29
N TYR A 134 21.08 7.49 -7.15
CA TYR A 134 20.22 6.46 -7.73
C TYR A 134 18.76 6.59 -7.25
N TRP A 135 18.53 6.76 -5.94
CA TRP A 135 17.17 6.88 -5.40
C TRP A 135 16.47 8.19 -5.80
N ASN A 136 17.21 9.27 -5.95
CA ASN A 136 16.67 10.56 -6.40
C ASN A 136 16.13 10.51 -7.85
N HIS A 137 16.50 9.51 -8.64
CA HIS A 137 15.89 9.27 -9.96
C HIS A 137 14.52 8.59 -9.88
N TYR A 138 14.14 8.05 -8.71
CA TYR A 138 12.85 7.39 -8.48
C TYR A 138 12.07 8.06 -7.33
N PRO A 139 11.90 9.41 -7.34
CA PRO A 139 11.43 10.16 -6.18
C PRO A 139 9.94 9.95 -5.87
N ASP A 140 9.19 9.31 -6.77
CA ASP A 140 7.74 9.15 -6.65
C ASP A 140 7.30 7.70 -6.37
N LEU A 141 8.18 6.90 -5.78
CA LEU A 141 7.75 5.62 -5.21
C LEU A 141 6.92 5.89 -3.95
N LEU A 142 5.77 5.23 -3.83
CA LEU A 142 5.01 5.27 -2.59
C LEU A 142 5.78 4.53 -1.50
N SER A 143 6.19 5.27 -0.47
CA SER A 143 7.02 4.79 0.64
C SER A 143 6.22 3.94 1.63
N LYS A 144 6.89 3.50 2.70
CA LYS A 144 6.24 2.93 3.88
C LYS A 144 5.08 3.83 4.32
N ILE A 145 3.98 3.20 4.73
CA ILE A 145 2.90 3.86 5.46
C ILE A 145 3.29 3.82 6.94
N ASN A 146 3.70 4.95 7.49
CA ASN A 146 4.05 5.12 8.91
C ASN A 146 2.80 5.33 9.76
N GLY A 147 2.96 5.21 11.09
CA GLY A 147 1.89 5.54 12.03
C GLY A 147 0.84 4.45 12.23
N LEU A 148 1.11 3.23 11.76
CA LEU A 148 0.28 2.05 12.00
C LEU A 148 1.21 0.85 12.26
N ASN A 149 1.21 0.35 13.48
CA ASN A 149 2.00 -0.81 13.90
C ASN A 149 1.09 -1.99 14.16
N ILE A 150 1.37 -3.14 13.54
CA ILE A 150 0.59 -4.36 13.74
C ILE A 150 1.09 -5.10 14.97
N ASN A 151 0.17 -5.50 15.85
CA ASN A 151 0.50 -6.35 16.98
C ASN A 151 0.51 -7.80 16.51
N TYR A 152 1.71 -8.35 16.33
CA TYR A 152 1.92 -9.74 15.95
C TYR A 152 1.80 -10.69 17.16
N PRO A 153 1.45 -11.98 16.93
CA PRO A 153 1.21 -12.59 15.62
C PRO A 153 -0.17 -12.30 15.04
N ILE A 154 -0.27 -12.30 13.70
CA ILE A 154 -1.55 -12.34 12.97
C ILE A 154 -1.65 -13.64 12.18
N THR A 155 -2.88 -14.09 11.92
CA THR A 155 -3.14 -15.29 11.11
C THR A 155 -3.69 -14.90 9.76
N ILE A 156 -3.13 -15.49 8.70
CA ILE A 156 -3.60 -15.33 7.32
C ILE A 156 -4.05 -16.69 6.81
N ASN A 157 -5.29 -16.78 6.37
CA ASN A 157 -5.82 -17.96 5.69
C ASN A 157 -5.48 -17.86 4.20
N ILE A 158 -5.13 -18.98 3.58
CA ILE A 158 -4.67 -19.06 2.20
C ILE A 158 -5.45 -20.16 1.50
N TYR A 159 -6.01 -19.83 0.34
CA TYR A 159 -6.56 -20.78 -0.62
C TYR A 159 -5.74 -20.72 -1.91
N ASN A 160 -5.18 -21.86 -2.33
CA ASN A 160 -4.45 -21.96 -3.58
C ASN A 160 -5.34 -22.64 -4.64
N SER A 161 -5.72 -21.90 -5.68
CA SER A 161 -6.62 -22.38 -6.72
C SER A 161 -5.99 -23.41 -7.67
N ALA A 162 -4.65 -23.45 -7.78
CA ALA A 162 -3.95 -24.36 -8.67
C ALA A 162 -4.01 -25.81 -8.18
N ASN A 163 -3.98 -26.02 -6.86
CA ASN A 163 -4.06 -27.34 -6.23
C ASN A 163 -5.30 -27.52 -5.34
N GLN A 164 -6.14 -26.50 -5.23
CA GLN A 164 -7.37 -26.47 -4.42
C GLN A 164 -7.12 -26.74 -2.94
N VAL A 165 -5.97 -26.31 -2.41
CA VAL A 165 -5.59 -26.52 -1.01
C VAL A 165 -5.85 -25.26 -0.19
N ALA A 166 -6.55 -25.42 0.92
CA ALA A 166 -6.64 -24.42 1.98
C ALA A 166 -5.57 -24.65 3.04
N SER A 167 -4.98 -23.56 3.54
CA SER A 167 -3.97 -23.56 4.59
C SER A 167 -4.02 -22.24 5.37
N SER A 168 -3.21 -22.11 6.41
CA SER A 168 -3.02 -20.85 7.11
C SER A 168 -1.56 -20.67 7.53
N VAL A 169 -1.19 -19.42 7.77
CA VAL A 169 0.14 -19.05 8.24
C VAL A 169 0.03 -18.04 9.38
N SER A 170 0.89 -18.20 10.39
CA SER A 170 1.07 -17.21 11.44
C SER A 170 2.23 -16.28 11.06
N ILE A 171 1.95 -14.99 10.97
CA ILE A 171 2.93 -13.95 10.68
C ILE A 171 3.35 -13.32 11.99
N VAL A 172 4.66 -13.23 12.24
CA VAL A 172 5.22 -12.87 13.56
C VAL A 172 5.96 -11.53 13.58
N SER A 173 6.13 -10.87 12.43
CA SER A 173 6.83 -9.59 12.31
C SER A 173 6.50 -8.88 11.00
N ASP A 174 6.79 -7.58 10.93
CA ASP A 174 6.68 -6.80 9.69
C ASP A 174 7.51 -7.40 8.55
N GLN A 175 8.75 -7.83 8.82
CA GLN A 175 9.58 -8.46 7.79
C GLN A 175 8.96 -9.77 7.27
N ALA A 176 8.39 -10.58 8.16
CA ALA A 176 7.69 -11.80 7.76
C ALA A 176 6.44 -11.44 6.92
N PHE A 177 5.71 -10.39 7.29
CA PHE A 177 4.51 -9.97 6.58
C PHE A 177 4.83 -9.40 5.19
N PHE A 178 5.81 -8.50 5.12
CA PHE A 178 6.30 -7.91 3.87
C PHE A 178 6.73 -8.99 2.88
N ASN A 179 7.52 -9.97 3.35
CA ASN A 179 7.99 -11.07 2.52
C ASN A 179 6.87 -12.02 2.14
N PHE A 180 5.91 -12.28 3.03
CA PHE A 180 4.73 -13.06 2.70
C PHE A 180 3.97 -12.43 1.53
N ILE A 181 3.62 -11.14 1.63
CA ILE A 181 2.90 -10.43 0.56
C ILE A 181 3.71 -10.38 -0.72
N LYS A 182 5.01 -10.07 -0.64
CA LYS A 182 5.92 -10.01 -1.81
C LYS A 182 5.94 -11.31 -2.61
N ASN A 183 5.78 -12.45 -1.93
CA ASN A 183 5.85 -13.77 -2.53
C ASN A 183 4.47 -14.35 -2.90
N LEU A 184 3.38 -13.59 -2.73
CA LEU A 184 2.05 -14.01 -3.19
C LEU A 184 1.99 -14.09 -4.71
N ASN A 185 1.51 -15.22 -5.21
CA ASN A 185 1.28 -15.43 -6.63
C ASN A 185 -0.21 -15.34 -7.01
N ALA A 186 -0.49 -15.31 -8.31
CA ALA A 186 -1.85 -15.13 -8.84
C ALA A 186 -2.83 -16.29 -8.51
N SER A 187 -2.32 -17.45 -8.09
CA SER A 187 -3.15 -18.59 -7.66
C SER A 187 -3.48 -18.56 -6.17
N GLN A 188 -2.90 -17.64 -5.40
CA GLN A 188 -3.12 -17.53 -3.96
C GLN A 188 -4.13 -16.44 -3.64
N TYR A 189 -5.24 -16.88 -3.05
CA TYR A 189 -6.26 -16.03 -2.45
C TYR A 189 -6.05 -16.06 -0.95
N ILE A 190 -6.13 -14.90 -0.30
CA ILE A 190 -5.91 -14.82 1.15
C ILE A 190 -7.03 -14.08 1.84
N SER A 191 -7.24 -14.39 3.11
CA SER A 191 -8.06 -13.60 4.02
C SER A 191 -7.36 -13.42 5.35
N LEU A 192 -7.54 -12.24 5.94
CA LEU A 192 -6.99 -11.92 7.26
C LEU A 192 -7.93 -12.48 8.34
N SER A 193 -7.37 -13.15 9.34
CA SER A 193 -8.14 -13.60 10.50
C SER A 193 -8.34 -12.44 11.47
N TYR A 194 -9.53 -11.84 11.43
CA TYR A 194 -9.92 -10.77 12.34
C TYR A 194 -10.40 -11.30 13.71
N PRO A 195 -10.33 -10.49 14.78
CA PRO A 195 -9.80 -9.12 14.81
C PRO A 195 -8.26 -9.06 14.79
N ILE A 196 -7.72 -7.96 14.25
CA ILE A 196 -6.27 -7.64 14.30
C ILE A 196 -6.07 -6.42 15.19
N SER A 197 -5.18 -6.53 16.17
CA SER A 197 -4.80 -5.40 17.02
C SER A 197 -3.68 -4.59 16.35
N ILE A 198 -3.83 -3.26 16.35
CA ILE A 198 -2.82 -2.32 15.86
C ILE A 198 -2.59 -1.22 16.90
N VAL A 199 -1.40 -0.61 16.88
CA VAL A 199 -1.10 0.63 17.60
C VAL A 199 -0.97 1.74 16.56
N ASP A 200 -1.73 2.83 16.74
CA ASP A 200 -1.65 3.98 15.83
C ASP A 200 -0.53 4.97 16.23
N TYR A 201 -0.33 6.00 15.41
CA TYR A 201 0.70 7.02 15.64
C TYR A 201 0.50 7.82 16.94
N SER A 202 -0.69 7.78 17.55
CA SER A 202 -1.00 8.38 18.85
C SER A 202 -0.77 7.40 20.02
N ASN A 203 -0.10 6.28 19.75
CA ASN A 203 0.15 5.17 20.68
C ASN A 203 -1.14 4.54 21.25
N GLN A 204 -2.26 4.67 20.53
CA GLN A 204 -3.53 4.05 20.93
C GLN A 204 -3.67 2.67 20.31
N THR A 205 -4.06 1.69 21.13
CA THR A 205 -4.38 0.35 20.63
C THR A 205 -5.80 0.35 20.04
N LYS A 206 -5.93 -0.10 18.79
CA LYS A 206 -7.20 -0.24 18.07
C LYS A 206 -7.39 -1.70 17.64
N SER A 207 -8.65 -2.13 17.56
CA SER A 207 -9.04 -3.44 17.05
C SER A 207 -9.65 -3.27 15.66
N ILE A 208 -9.02 -3.86 14.65
CA ILE A 208 -9.51 -3.89 13.27
C ILE A 208 -10.39 -5.13 13.10
N THR A 209 -11.60 -4.98 12.58
CA THR A 209 -12.57 -6.10 12.52
C THR A 209 -12.83 -6.62 11.10
N ASN A 210 -12.44 -5.87 10.08
CA ASN A 210 -12.63 -6.24 8.67
C ASN A 210 -11.65 -5.47 7.75
N ASN A 211 -11.71 -5.73 6.46
CA ASN A 211 -10.85 -5.09 5.45
C ASN A 211 -11.05 -3.56 5.37
N LEU A 212 -12.31 -3.09 5.41
CA LEU A 212 -12.63 -1.66 5.34
C LEU A 212 -12.11 -0.90 6.56
N ASP A 213 -12.23 -1.46 7.76
CA ASP A 213 -11.65 -0.90 8.99
C ASP A 213 -10.14 -0.75 8.85
N PHE A 214 -9.46 -1.72 8.24
CA PHE A 214 -8.01 -1.68 8.03
C PHE A 214 -7.65 -0.57 7.04
N GLU A 215 -8.36 -0.47 5.91
CA GLU A 215 -8.14 0.60 4.93
C GLU A 215 -8.39 1.99 5.52
N ASN A 216 -9.41 2.14 6.37
CA ASN A 216 -9.69 3.39 7.05
C ASN A 216 -8.60 3.75 8.07
N ALA A 217 -8.07 2.76 8.81
CA ALA A 217 -6.93 2.98 9.69
C ALA A 217 -5.66 3.39 8.92
N ILE A 218 -5.44 2.80 7.74
CA ILE A 218 -4.36 3.16 6.83
C ILE A 218 -4.53 4.59 6.30
N LYS A 219 -5.71 4.94 5.79
CA LYS A 219 -6.02 6.29 5.31
C LYS A 219 -5.76 7.33 6.40
N TYR A 220 -6.28 7.08 7.60
CA TYR A 220 -6.05 7.94 8.76
C TYR A 220 -4.55 8.09 9.08
N ALA A 221 -3.77 7.02 9.00
CA ALA A 221 -2.32 7.11 9.20
C ALA A 221 -1.63 7.94 8.10
N ILE A 222 -2.03 7.78 6.84
CA ILE A 222 -1.51 8.58 5.72
C ILE A 222 -1.81 10.07 5.93
N ASP A 223 -3.04 10.43 6.29
CA ASP A 223 -3.44 11.84 6.43
C ASP A 223 -2.82 12.53 7.65
N TYR A 224 -2.71 11.82 8.78
CA TYR A 224 -2.46 12.47 10.07
C TYR A 224 -1.13 12.10 10.73
N CYS A 225 -0.44 11.04 10.30
CA CYS A 225 0.91 10.76 10.82
C CYS A 225 1.91 11.74 10.18
N PRO A 226 2.66 12.53 10.98
CA PRO A 226 3.62 13.49 10.43
C PRO A 226 4.70 12.87 9.55
N GLU A 227 5.09 11.62 9.86
CA GLU A 227 6.14 10.89 9.14
C GLU A 227 5.73 10.48 7.71
N ASN A 228 4.43 10.56 7.37
CA ASN A 228 3.94 10.38 6.00
C ASN A 228 3.88 11.70 5.22
N ASN A 229 3.95 12.85 5.90
CA ASN A 229 3.68 14.17 5.35
C ASN A 229 4.90 15.10 5.48
N LEU A 230 6.08 14.58 5.11
CA LEU A 230 7.35 15.33 5.18
C LEU A 230 7.43 16.48 4.16
N VAL A 231 6.63 16.39 3.09
CA VAL A 231 6.53 17.41 2.04
C VAL A 231 5.07 17.74 1.83
N THR A 232 4.74 19.03 1.84
CA THR A 232 3.39 19.49 1.49
C THR A 232 3.22 19.47 -0.03
N LEU A 233 2.23 18.72 -0.51
CA LEU A 233 1.89 18.64 -1.93
C LEU A 233 0.57 19.35 -2.24
N ASP A 234 0.51 20.03 -3.38
CA ASP A 234 -0.73 20.56 -3.93
C ASP A 234 -1.35 19.55 -4.91
N PHE A 235 -2.50 18.98 -4.54
CA PHE A 235 -3.23 18.05 -5.38
C PHE A 235 -3.62 18.66 -6.73
N VAL A 236 -4.11 19.91 -6.75
CA VAL A 236 -4.59 20.54 -7.99
C VAL A 236 -3.42 20.83 -8.92
N GLY A 237 -2.32 21.37 -8.40
CA GLY A 237 -1.08 21.53 -9.15
C GLY A 237 -0.51 20.19 -9.64
N THR A 238 -0.64 19.13 -8.86
CA THR A 238 -0.17 17.79 -9.25
C THR A 238 -0.99 17.22 -10.40
N ILE A 239 -2.32 17.09 -10.24
CA ILE A 239 -3.17 16.40 -11.22
C ILE A 239 -3.23 17.14 -12.57
N THR A 240 -3.10 18.47 -12.56
CA THR A 240 -3.04 19.28 -13.80
C THR A 240 -1.66 19.31 -14.47
N ASN A 241 -0.64 18.76 -13.82
CA ASN A 241 0.72 18.72 -14.35
C ASN A 241 0.98 17.41 -15.11
N GLY A 242 0.77 17.44 -16.41
CA GLY A 242 1.17 16.37 -17.34
C GLY A 242 0.00 15.50 -17.81
N ALA A 243 0.36 14.31 -18.28
CA ALA A 243 -0.58 13.30 -18.76
C ALA A 243 -0.56 12.08 -17.83
N TRP A 244 -1.71 11.46 -17.67
CA TRP A 244 -1.93 10.36 -16.74
C TRP A 244 -2.50 9.14 -17.47
N ALA A 245 -2.03 7.96 -17.11
CA ALA A 245 -2.64 6.68 -17.45
C ALA A 245 -3.46 6.16 -16.26
N ILE A 246 -4.37 5.22 -16.51
CA ILE A 246 -5.05 4.46 -15.46
C ILE A 246 -4.32 3.11 -15.32
N PRO A 247 -3.42 2.94 -14.32
CA PRO A 247 -2.76 1.66 -14.06
C PRO A 247 -3.68 0.66 -13.33
N TYR A 248 -4.74 1.14 -12.68
CA TYR A 248 -5.68 0.30 -11.96
C TYR A 248 -7.07 0.95 -11.87
N PHE A 249 -8.10 0.21 -12.25
CA PHE A 249 -9.50 0.56 -12.06
C PHE A 249 -10.31 -0.68 -11.67
N PHE A 250 -10.95 -0.60 -10.50
CA PHE A 250 -11.79 -1.65 -9.96
C PHE A 250 -13.16 -1.06 -9.60
N ASP A 251 -14.20 -1.65 -10.16
CA ASP A 251 -15.59 -1.26 -9.95
C ASP A 251 -16.45 -2.53 -9.91
N ASP A 252 -16.63 -3.06 -8.69
CA ASP A 252 -17.09 -4.43 -8.35
C ASP A 252 -16.25 -5.60 -8.94
N SER A 253 -15.42 -5.29 -9.93
CA SER A 253 -14.55 -6.20 -10.67
C SER A 253 -13.39 -5.41 -11.28
N GLU A 254 -12.30 -6.10 -11.60
CA GLU A 254 -11.15 -5.54 -12.30
C GLU A 254 -11.57 -5.10 -13.72
N LYS A 255 -11.31 -3.83 -14.07
CA LYS A 255 -11.72 -3.20 -15.34
C LYS A 255 -10.60 -2.40 -16.01
N THR A 256 -9.36 -2.49 -15.53
CA THR A 256 -8.20 -1.70 -16.02
C THR A 256 -7.97 -1.87 -17.52
N SER A 257 -8.11 -3.10 -18.02
CA SER A 257 -7.84 -3.42 -19.43
C SER A 257 -8.64 -2.57 -20.43
N PHE A 258 -9.85 -2.12 -20.07
CA PHE A 258 -10.67 -1.24 -20.92
C PHE A 258 -10.04 0.14 -21.13
N TYR A 259 -9.23 0.60 -20.19
CA TYR A 259 -8.59 1.92 -20.20
C TYR A 259 -7.13 1.89 -20.68
N SER A 260 -6.61 0.71 -21.03
CA SER A 260 -5.24 0.59 -21.55
C SER A 260 -5.04 1.45 -22.80
N GLY A 261 -3.97 2.24 -22.82
CA GLY A 261 -3.63 3.17 -23.89
C GLY A 261 -4.37 4.51 -23.86
N TYR A 262 -5.23 4.77 -22.87
CA TYR A 262 -5.75 6.12 -22.64
C TYR A 262 -4.70 7.02 -21.96
N SER A 263 -4.70 8.29 -22.35
CA SER A 263 -3.96 9.38 -21.74
C SER A 263 -4.94 10.49 -21.32
N PHE A 264 -4.93 10.83 -20.04
CA PHE A 264 -5.80 11.82 -19.41
C PHE A 264 -5.01 13.08 -19.08
N VAL A 265 -5.45 14.23 -19.59
CA VAL A 265 -4.82 15.53 -19.33
C VAL A 265 -5.83 16.44 -18.66
N PHE A 266 -5.63 16.69 -17.37
CA PHE A 266 -6.46 17.61 -16.58
C PHE A 266 -5.99 19.04 -16.78
N LYS A 267 -6.94 19.97 -16.98
CA LYS A 267 -6.66 21.38 -17.22
C LYS A 267 -7.18 22.26 -16.09
N SER A 268 -6.56 23.42 -15.91
CA SER A 268 -6.93 24.39 -14.89
C SER A 268 -8.34 24.97 -15.05
N ASP A 269 -8.90 24.92 -16.27
CA ASP A 269 -10.26 25.35 -16.61
C ASP A 269 -11.33 24.29 -16.28
N LYS A 270 -10.97 23.23 -15.54
CA LYS A 270 -11.83 22.11 -15.15
C LYS A 270 -12.21 21.16 -16.29
N SER A 271 -11.62 21.31 -17.48
CA SER A 271 -11.69 20.28 -18.52
C SER A 271 -10.68 19.15 -18.28
N VAL A 272 -11.05 17.93 -18.68
CA VAL A 272 -10.13 16.78 -18.75
C VAL A 272 -10.24 16.15 -20.13
N VAL A 273 -9.11 16.02 -20.82
CA VAL A 273 -9.06 15.44 -22.16
C VAL A 273 -8.54 14.02 -22.05
N ALA A 274 -9.36 13.05 -22.46
CA ALA A 274 -9.00 11.64 -22.54
C ALA A 274 -8.74 11.25 -24.00
N THR A 275 -7.55 10.74 -24.29
CA THR A 275 -7.13 10.39 -25.66
C THR A 275 -6.65 8.94 -25.75
N LYS A 276 -6.99 8.23 -26.83
CA LYS A 276 -6.48 6.89 -27.15
C LYS A 276 -6.33 6.74 -28.66
N GLY A 277 -5.10 6.85 -29.17
CA GLY A 277 -4.84 6.89 -30.61
C GLY A 277 -5.52 8.11 -31.24
N THR A 278 -6.47 7.89 -32.16
CA THR A 278 -7.26 8.97 -32.79
C THR A 278 -8.55 9.30 -32.05
N LEU A 279 -8.92 8.53 -31.02
CA LEU A 279 -10.10 8.82 -30.19
C LEU A 279 -9.74 9.91 -29.18
N SER A 280 -10.64 10.89 -29.03
CA SER A 280 -10.52 11.96 -28.05
C SER A 280 -11.89 12.32 -27.51
N GLU A 281 -11.98 12.49 -26.20
CA GLU A 281 -13.17 13.02 -25.52
C GLU A 281 -12.74 14.07 -24.49
N THR A 282 -13.46 15.18 -24.46
CA THR A 282 -13.30 16.19 -23.42
C THR A 282 -14.43 16.05 -22.41
N GLY A 283 -14.08 15.68 -21.19
CA GLY A 283 -14.97 15.68 -20.03
C GLY A 283 -14.74 16.90 -19.14
N GLN A 284 -15.32 16.86 -17.94
CA GLN A 284 -15.09 17.82 -16.87
C GLN A 284 -14.55 17.10 -15.63
N TRP A 285 -13.81 17.82 -14.80
CA TRP A 285 -13.37 17.34 -13.50
C TRP A 285 -13.52 18.44 -12.44
N GLU A 286 -13.79 18.04 -11.21
CA GLU A 286 -13.84 18.94 -10.07
C GLU A 286 -13.13 18.31 -8.88
N SER A 287 -12.50 19.14 -8.03
CA SER A 287 -12.00 18.69 -6.74
C SER A 287 -12.55 19.57 -5.64
N THR A 288 -13.20 18.94 -4.68
CA THR A 288 -13.81 19.58 -3.51
C THR A 288 -13.21 19.00 -2.25
N ILE A 289 -13.42 19.68 -1.12
CA ILE A 289 -13.13 19.14 0.20
C ILE A 289 -14.46 18.99 0.92
N GLN A 290 -14.79 17.77 1.31
CA GLN A 290 -15.99 17.44 2.08
C GLN A 290 -15.55 16.85 3.43
N ASN A 291 -15.97 17.46 4.54
CA ASN A 291 -15.64 17.01 5.90
C ASN A 291 -14.14 16.81 6.20
N GLY A 292 -13.26 17.50 5.47
CA GLY A 292 -11.81 17.38 5.61
C GLY A 292 -11.17 16.40 4.62
N ASP A 293 -11.95 15.56 3.96
CA ASP A 293 -11.49 14.67 2.90
C ASP A 293 -11.64 15.32 1.53
N ARG A 294 -10.62 15.15 0.69
CA ARG A 294 -10.66 15.65 -0.68
C ARG A 294 -11.36 14.65 -1.57
N GLU A 295 -12.22 15.15 -2.46
CA GLU A 295 -12.85 14.36 -3.51
C GLU A 295 -12.39 14.83 -4.90
N LEU A 296 -12.44 13.90 -5.86
CA LEU A 296 -12.30 14.13 -7.29
C LEU A 296 -13.56 13.61 -7.99
N GLN A 297 -14.29 14.50 -8.65
CA GLN A 297 -15.42 14.14 -9.50
C GLN A 297 -15.00 14.19 -10.96
N LEU A 298 -15.42 13.20 -11.75
CA LEU A 298 -15.24 13.14 -13.19
C LEU A 298 -16.60 13.14 -13.89
N ASN A 299 -16.65 13.75 -15.06
CA ASN A 299 -17.84 13.77 -15.90
C ASN A 299 -17.49 13.63 -17.38
N PHE A 300 -17.67 12.42 -17.90
CA PHE A 300 -17.60 12.07 -19.31
C PHE A 300 -18.97 11.62 -19.83
N SER A 301 -19.18 11.73 -21.14
CA SER A 301 -20.45 11.41 -21.81
C SER A 301 -20.44 10.05 -22.51
N SER A 302 -19.28 9.55 -22.96
CA SER A 302 -19.25 8.25 -23.65
C SER A 302 -19.58 7.08 -22.71
N GLU A 303 -20.11 6.00 -23.29
CA GLU A 303 -20.48 4.80 -22.54
C GLU A 303 -19.33 4.23 -21.71
N LEU A 304 -18.11 4.24 -22.26
CA LEU A 304 -16.93 3.74 -21.56
C LEU A 304 -16.43 4.72 -20.50
N LEU A 305 -16.14 5.98 -20.85
CA LEU A 305 -15.53 6.92 -19.91
C LEU A 305 -16.51 7.38 -18.81
N SER A 306 -17.81 7.36 -19.08
CA SER A 306 -18.82 7.66 -18.04
C SER A 306 -18.82 6.66 -16.88
N LYS A 307 -18.20 5.48 -17.02
CA LYS A 307 -17.99 4.54 -15.89
C LYS A 307 -16.99 5.07 -14.86
N LEU A 308 -16.21 6.10 -15.20
CA LEU A 308 -15.33 6.80 -14.27
C LEU A 308 -16.08 7.91 -13.48
N ASN A 309 -17.32 8.23 -13.84
CA ASN A 309 -18.09 9.31 -13.21
C ASN A 309 -18.58 8.89 -11.82
N LYS A 310 -17.75 9.13 -10.80
CA LYS A 310 -18.07 8.93 -9.38
C LYS A 310 -17.52 10.09 -8.56
N ASN A 311 -17.88 10.12 -7.27
CA ASN A 311 -17.28 11.02 -6.28
C ASN A 311 -16.12 10.26 -5.62
N TRP A 312 -14.93 10.37 -6.19
CA TRP A 312 -13.78 9.62 -5.74
C TRP A 312 -13.12 10.30 -4.54
N GLU A 313 -13.11 9.65 -3.38
CA GLU A 313 -12.32 10.08 -2.23
C GLU A 313 -10.83 9.92 -2.55
N LEU A 314 -10.05 10.98 -2.33
CA LEU A 314 -8.60 10.91 -2.45
C LEU A 314 -8.03 10.08 -1.31
N PHE A 315 -7.38 8.96 -1.66
CA PHE A 315 -6.73 8.08 -0.69
C PHE A 315 -5.29 8.49 -0.39
N GLU A 316 -4.50 8.74 -1.44
CA GLU A 316 -3.10 9.18 -1.34
C GLU A 316 -2.62 9.70 -2.69
N PHE A 317 -1.66 10.62 -2.71
CA PHE A 317 -0.98 11.02 -3.95
C PHE A 317 0.46 11.48 -3.72
N ASN A 318 1.25 11.45 -4.80
CA ASN A 318 2.52 12.14 -4.93
C ASN A 318 2.64 12.74 -6.35
N ASN A 319 3.82 13.20 -6.79
CA ASN A 319 3.94 13.91 -8.07
C ASN A 319 3.62 13.06 -9.31
N SER A 320 3.63 11.72 -9.20
CA SER A 320 3.37 10.81 -10.32
C SER A 320 2.31 9.75 -10.05
N LYS A 321 1.70 9.70 -8.87
CA LYS A 321 0.67 8.73 -8.51
C LYS A 321 -0.48 9.40 -7.80
N VAL A 322 -1.70 9.08 -8.20
CA VAL A 322 -2.93 9.45 -7.50
C VAL A 322 -3.72 8.17 -7.25
N ARG A 323 -4.05 7.91 -5.99
CA ARG A 323 -4.88 6.77 -5.58
C ARG A 323 -6.19 7.29 -5.02
N LEU A 324 -7.29 6.80 -5.58
CA LEU A 324 -8.63 7.17 -5.16
C LEU A 324 -9.43 5.93 -4.78
N ARG A 325 -10.43 6.11 -3.94
CA ARG A 325 -11.43 5.10 -3.61
C ARG A 325 -12.85 5.67 -3.60
N ASP A 326 -13.83 4.79 -3.69
CA ASP A 326 -15.25 5.10 -3.53
C ASP A 326 -15.85 4.00 -2.64
N VAL A 327 -16.23 4.37 -1.41
CA VAL A 327 -16.68 3.43 -0.38
C VAL A 327 -18.21 3.36 -0.39
N GLY A 328 -18.74 2.22 -0.82
CA GLY A 328 -20.18 1.92 -0.80
C GLY A 328 -20.46 0.56 -0.17
N THR A 329 -21.26 -0.27 -0.85
CA THR A 329 -21.44 -1.68 -0.46
C THR A 329 -20.15 -2.48 -0.66
N SER A 330 -19.39 -2.14 -1.68
CA SER A 330 -18.02 -2.57 -1.96
C SER A 330 -17.15 -1.32 -2.02
N THR A 331 -15.84 -1.48 -1.86
CA THR A 331 -14.90 -0.39 -2.15
C THR A 331 -14.42 -0.48 -3.59
N ASN A 332 -14.60 0.60 -4.34
CA ASN A 332 -14.11 0.77 -5.69
C ASN A 332 -12.83 1.59 -5.69
N TYR A 333 -12.00 1.46 -6.73
CA TYR A 333 -10.71 2.13 -6.81
C TYR A 333 -10.43 2.67 -8.20
N LEU A 334 -9.87 3.87 -8.26
CA LEU A 334 -9.39 4.50 -9.49
C LEU A 334 -8.03 5.11 -9.23
N TYR A 335 -7.01 4.59 -9.90
CA TYR A 335 -5.65 5.09 -9.81
C TYR A 335 -5.26 5.81 -11.09
N PHE A 336 -4.42 6.84 -10.93
CA PHE A 336 -3.71 7.48 -12.02
C PHE A 336 -2.21 7.39 -11.78
N GLU A 337 -1.45 7.15 -12.84
CA GLU A 337 0.01 7.22 -12.85
C GLU A 337 0.48 8.06 -14.02
N LYS A 338 1.46 8.93 -13.77
CA LYS A 338 1.98 9.88 -14.74
C LYS A 338 2.71 9.15 -15.87
N GLN A 339 2.49 9.60 -17.10
CA GLN A 339 3.08 9.03 -18.32
C GLN A 339 4.50 9.51 -18.59
#